data_AF-A0AAE4REK1-F1
#
_entry.id   AF-A0AAE4REK1-F1
#
_cell.length_a   1.000
_cell.length_b   1.000
_cell.length_c   1.000
_cell.angle_alpha   90.00
_cell.angle_beta   90.00
_cell.angle_gamma   90.00
#
_symmetry.space_group_name_H-M   'P 1'
#
loop_
_entity.id
_entity.type
_entity.pdbx_description
1 polymer ?
#
loop_
_entity_poly.entity_id
_entity_poly.type
_entity_poly.pdbx_seq_one_letter_code
_entity_poly.pdbx_strand_id
1 'polypeptide(L)'
;MVDHKTAHLQSEVNRIAALLNAWPIQAGVVLKDDDRNIYIDDDGRYHYDYWERGRQKVDHVGDIDEVLYWFACDIAFDIGGSYAARHRPRDQDPRILMWAKQYEVLNRVNPGWATRCVRETADLLRSWGKHDDVALLPNIPGRDG
;
A
#
# COMPACT_ATOMS: atom_id res chain seq x y z
N MET A 1 -24.63 -1.61 13.95
CA MET A 1 -24.34 -1.50 12.50
C MET A 1 -22.84 -1.32 12.23
N VAL A 2 -22.13 -0.47 12.99
CA VAL A 2 -20.67 -0.30 12.88
C VAL A 2 -19.89 -1.57 13.22
N ASP A 3 -20.31 -2.33 14.24
CA ASP A 3 -19.63 -3.58 14.62
C ASP A 3 -19.61 -4.63 13.50
N HIS A 4 -20.72 -4.78 12.76
CA HIS A 4 -20.78 -5.71 11.63
C HIS A 4 -19.90 -5.24 10.46
N LYS A 5 -19.86 -3.92 10.18
CA LYS A 5 -18.96 -3.38 9.15
C LYS A 5 -17.49 -3.52 9.55
N THR A 6 -17.17 -3.31 10.83
CA THR A 6 -15.81 -3.46 11.37
C THR A 6 -15.36 -4.92 11.31
N ALA A 7 -16.24 -5.88 11.64
CA ALA A 7 -15.95 -7.30 11.49
C ALA A 7 -15.73 -7.72 10.03
N HIS A 8 -16.52 -7.16 9.11
CA HIS A 8 -16.31 -7.37 7.67
C HIS A 8 -14.97 -6.78 7.20
N LEU A 9 -14.66 -5.55 7.59
CA LEU A 9 -13.39 -4.88 7.29
C LEU A 9 -12.20 -5.69 7.83
N GLN A 10 -12.28 -6.16 9.08
CA GLN A 10 -11.25 -7.03 9.66
C GLN A 10 -11.07 -8.33 8.87
N SER A 11 -12.15 -8.92 8.37
CA SER A 11 -12.07 -10.15 7.56
C SER A 11 -11.33 -9.91 6.24
N GLU A 12 -11.56 -8.76 5.59
CA GLU A 12 -10.84 -8.39 4.37
C GLU A 12 -9.37 -8.05 4.63
N VAL A 13 -9.07 -7.33 5.71
CA VAL A 13 -7.70 -7.06 6.16
C VAL A 13 -6.95 -8.36 6.39
N ASN A 14 -7.56 -9.32 7.09
CA ASN A 14 -6.99 -10.64 7.33
C ASN A 14 -6.73 -11.41 6.03
N ARG A 15 -7.69 -11.38 5.09
CA ARG A 15 -7.55 -12.02 3.78
C ARG A 15 -6.37 -11.46 3.00
N ILE A 16 -6.24 -10.13 2.92
CA ILE A 16 -5.15 -9.47 2.20
C ILE A 16 -3.80 -9.72 2.88
N ALA A 17 -3.74 -9.59 4.21
CA ALA A 17 -2.52 -9.86 4.96
C ALA A 17 -2.04 -11.31 4.76
N ALA A 18 -2.95 -12.28 4.75
CA ALA A 18 -2.64 -13.68 4.45
C ALA A 18 -2.10 -13.87 3.03
N LEU A 19 -2.70 -13.23 2.02
CA LEU A 19 -2.20 -13.27 0.63
C LEU A 19 -0.81 -12.65 0.48
N LEU A 20 -0.48 -11.65 1.31
CA LEU A 20 0.82 -10.98 1.33
C LEU A 20 1.84 -11.64 2.28
N ASN A 21 1.43 -12.67 3.04
CA ASN A 21 2.21 -13.27 4.12
C ASN A 21 2.71 -12.22 5.14
N ALA A 22 1.83 -11.28 5.49
CA ALA A 22 2.06 -10.21 6.43
C ALA A 22 1.18 -10.37 7.68
N TRP A 23 1.55 -9.68 8.75
CA TRP A 23 0.70 -9.59 9.94
C TRP A 23 -0.46 -8.64 9.68
N PRO A 24 -1.72 -9.03 9.98
CA PRO A 24 -2.84 -8.13 9.84
C PRO A 24 -2.80 -7.04 10.91
N ILE A 25 -3.26 -5.85 10.55
CA ILE A 25 -3.59 -4.81 11.52
C ILE A 25 -5.00 -5.06 12.08
N GLN A 26 -5.25 -4.56 13.29
CA GLN A 26 -6.58 -4.65 13.89
C GLN A 26 -7.45 -3.48 13.42
N ALA A 27 -8.54 -3.79 12.72
CA ALA A 27 -9.50 -2.79 12.27
C ALA A 27 -10.22 -2.15 13.46
N GLY A 28 -10.39 -0.82 13.42
CA GLY A 28 -11.06 -0.06 14.48
C GLY A 28 -10.18 0.30 15.68
N VAL A 29 -8.90 -0.08 15.68
CA VAL A 29 -7.92 0.36 16.68
C VAL A 29 -6.97 1.36 16.03
N VAL A 30 -6.81 2.52 16.68
CA VAL A 30 -5.89 3.57 16.24
C VAL A 30 -4.71 3.64 17.19
N LEU A 31 -3.55 3.21 16.69
CA LEU A 31 -2.24 3.34 17.30
C LEU A 31 -1.51 4.54 16.69
N LYS A 32 -0.49 5.07 17.38
CA LYS A 32 0.05 6.42 17.12
C LYS A 32 1.57 6.51 17.08
N ASP A 33 2.30 5.41 17.13
CA ASP A 33 3.77 5.38 17.21
C ASP A 33 4.36 4.56 16.06
N ASP A 34 4.39 5.18 14.88
CA ASP A 34 4.82 4.58 13.61
C ASP A 34 3.86 3.48 13.11
N ASP A 35 2.56 3.72 13.30
CA ASP A 35 1.47 2.78 13.03
C ASP A 35 0.64 3.18 11.80
N ARG A 36 0.21 2.16 11.05
CA ARG A 36 -0.80 2.26 9.99
C ARG A 36 -2.11 1.71 10.53
N ASN A 37 -3.19 2.48 10.46
CA ASN A 37 -4.49 2.06 10.98
C ASN A 37 -5.53 1.99 9.88
N ILE A 38 -6.55 1.16 10.10
CA ILE A 38 -7.72 1.06 9.25
C ILE A 38 -8.97 1.00 10.12
N TYR A 39 -9.92 1.89 9.91
CA TYR A 39 -11.10 1.99 10.77
C TYR A 39 -12.29 2.62 10.05
N ILE A 40 -13.43 2.64 10.73
CA ILE A 40 -14.67 3.26 10.26
C ILE A 40 -15.04 4.35 11.27
N ASP A 41 -15.28 5.58 10.80
CA ASP A 41 -15.73 6.68 11.66
C ASP A 41 -17.22 6.55 12.04
N ASP A 42 -17.70 7.45 12.91
CA ASP A 42 -19.10 7.48 13.36
C ASP A 42 -20.08 7.79 12.22
N ASP A 43 -19.62 8.45 11.16
CA ASP A 43 -20.39 8.72 9.93
C ASP A 43 -20.41 7.50 8.98
N GLY A 44 -19.67 6.44 9.30
CA GLY A 44 -19.60 5.22 8.52
C GLY A 44 -18.63 5.28 7.33
N ARG A 45 -17.72 6.26 7.29
CA ARG A 45 -16.65 6.40 6.29
C ARG A 45 -15.45 5.52 6.66
N TYR A 46 -14.77 4.98 5.66
CA TYR A 46 -13.58 4.17 5.89
C TYR A 46 -12.33 5.06 5.86
N HIS A 47 -11.44 4.81 6.80
CA HIS A 47 -10.17 5.52 6.96
C HIS A 47 -9.00 4.55 6.83
N TYR A 48 -7.95 5.02 6.17
CA TYR A 48 -6.61 4.45 6.24
C TYR A 48 -5.63 5.57 6.57
N ASP A 49 -4.99 5.49 7.73
CA ASP A 49 -4.12 6.56 8.21
C ASP A 49 -2.73 6.07 8.59
N TYR A 50 -1.79 7.00 8.67
CA TYR A 50 -0.46 6.77 9.18
C TYR A 50 -0.12 7.80 10.24
N TRP A 51 0.33 7.29 11.39
CA TRP A 51 0.81 8.09 12.51
C TRP A 51 2.31 7.89 12.71
N GLU A 52 3.02 9.00 12.91
CA GLU A 52 4.44 8.97 13.26
C GLU A 52 4.62 9.75 14.57
N ARG A 53 5.10 9.08 15.63
CA ARG A 53 5.41 9.66 16.94
C ARG A 53 4.35 10.64 17.46
N GLY A 54 3.09 10.20 17.48
CA GLY A 54 1.95 10.96 17.97
C GLY A 54 1.39 12.01 17.01
N ARG A 55 1.84 12.06 15.75
CA ARG A 55 1.32 12.97 14.73
C ARG A 55 0.76 12.21 13.54
N GLN A 56 -0.51 12.43 13.22
CA GLN A 56 -1.11 11.94 11.99
C GLN A 56 -0.43 12.63 10.81
N LYS A 57 0.11 11.84 9.89
CA LYS A 57 0.80 12.34 8.69
C LYS A 57 -0.11 12.35 7.49
N VAL A 58 -0.95 11.32 7.39
CA VAL A 58 -1.87 11.10 6.29
C VAL A 58 -3.12 10.47 6.89
N ASP A 59 -4.28 10.89 6.37
CA ASP A 59 -5.58 10.26 6.59
C ASP A 59 -6.28 10.18 5.23
N HIS A 60 -6.37 8.97 4.69
CA HIS A 60 -7.08 8.71 3.45
C HIS A 60 -8.49 8.22 3.77
N VAL A 61 -9.48 8.92 3.22
CA VAL A 61 -10.89 8.61 3.40
C VAL A 61 -11.46 8.09 2.09
N GLY A 62 -12.09 6.92 2.12
CA GLY A 62 -12.59 6.26 0.92
C GLY A 62 -13.70 5.25 1.19
N ASP A 63 -14.02 4.48 0.16
CA ASP A 63 -14.82 3.26 0.35
C ASP A 63 -13.92 2.10 0.83
N ILE A 64 -14.53 0.92 1.00
CA ILE A 64 -13.82 -0.26 1.48
C ILE A 64 -12.73 -0.72 0.48
N ASP A 65 -12.94 -0.58 -0.83
CA ASP A 65 -11.93 -1.00 -1.83
C ASP A 65 -10.71 -0.08 -1.75
N GLU A 66 -10.93 1.24 -1.61
CA GLU A 66 -9.88 2.23 -1.47
C GLU A 66 -9.00 2.01 -0.23
N VAL A 67 -9.60 1.82 0.95
CA VAL A 67 -8.79 1.62 2.18
C VAL A 67 -8.02 0.31 2.18
N LEU A 68 -8.58 -0.74 1.57
CA LEU A 68 -7.90 -2.02 1.42
C LEU A 68 -6.78 -1.93 0.36
N TYR A 69 -6.97 -1.11 -0.68
CA TYR A 69 -5.95 -0.79 -1.67
C TYR A 69 -4.75 -0.10 -1.01
N TRP A 70 -4.94 0.97 -0.24
CA TRP A 70 -3.85 1.67 0.45
C TRP A 70 -3.12 0.75 1.43
N PHE A 71 -3.87 -0.02 2.23
CA PHE A 71 -3.31 -1.05 3.12
C PHE A 71 -2.42 -2.06 2.38
N ALA A 72 -2.92 -2.61 1.27
CA ALA A 72 -2.17 -3.59 0.48
C ALA A 72 -0.92 -2.96 -0.18
N CYS A 73 -1.02 -1.72 -0.67
CA CYS A 73 0.08 -1.01 -1.31
C CYS A 73 1.25 -0.76 -0.35
N ASP A 74 0.95 -0.32 0.86
CA ASP A 74 1.96 -0.01 1.87
C ASP A 74 2.66 -1.28 2.38
N ILE A 75 1.92 -2.38 2.60
CA ILE A 75 2.55 -3.68 2.92
C ILE A 75 3.41 -4.17 1.75
N ALA A 76 2.90 -4.07 0.53
CA ALA A 76 3.65 -4.49 -0.66
C ALA A 76 4.93 -3.65 -0.84
N PHE A 77 4.89 -2.36 -0.52
CA PHE A 77 6.06 -1.47 -0.50
C PHE A 77 7.11 -1.96 0.51
N ASP A 78 6.70 -2.25 1.74
CA ASP A 78 7.60 -2.77 2.78
C ASP A 78 8.24 -4.10 2.37
N ILE A 79 7.45 -5.02 1.81
CA ILE A 79 7.94 -6.30 1.27
C ILE A 79 8.97 -6.04 0.17
N GLY A 80 8.68 -5.11 -0.74
CA GLY A 80 9.59 -4.72 -1.81
C GLY A 80 10.91 -4.17 -1.28
N GLY A 81 10.86 -3.25 -0.31
CA GLY A 81 12.05 -2.65 0.30
C GLY A 81 12.90 -3.70 1.03
N SER A 82 12.24 -4.56 1.81
CA SER A 82 12.85 -5.72 2.46
C SER A 82 13.53 -6.67 1.48
N TYR A 83 12.89 -6.93 0.34
CA TYR A 83 13.43 -7.82 -0.67
C TYR A 83 14.65 -7.19 -1.36
N ALA A 84 14.56 -5.92 -1.75
CA ALA A 84 15.66 -5.17 -2.35
C ALA A 84 16.87 -5.05 -1.41
N ALA A 85 16.65 -4.85 -0.12
CA ALA A 85 17.71 -4.80 0.88
C ALA A 85 18.54 -6.10 0.95
N ARG A 86 17.91 -7.26 0.73
CA ARG A 86 18.53 -8.58 0.85
C ARG A 86 19.10 -9.12 -0.45
N HIS A 87 18.55 -8.71 -1.61
CA HIS A 87 18.83 -9.38 -2.89
C HIS A 87 19.44 -8.47 -3.96
N ARG A 88 19.54 -7.15 -3.74
CA ARG A 88 20.05 -6.25 -4.79
C ARG A 88 21.54 -6.51 -5.08
N PRO A 89 21.97 -6.45 -6.35
CA PRO A 89 23.36 -6.23 -6.71
C PRO A 89 23.89 -4.91 -6.11
N ARG A 90 25.18 -4.84 -5.76
CA ARG A 90 25.77 -3.66 -5.10
C ARG A 90 25.64 -2.38 -5.92
N ASP A 91 25.72 -2.49 -7.24
CA ASP A 91 25.75 -1.35 -8.17
C ASP A 91 24.41 -1.06 -8.84
N GLN A 92 23.33 -1.70 -8.38
CA GLN A 92 21.98 -1.49 -8.90
C GLN A 92 21.18 -0.57 -7.98
N ASP A 93 20.42 0.35 -8.58
CA ASP A 93 19.43 1.14 -7.84
C ASP A 93 18.43 0.19 -7.15
N PRO A 94 18.32 0.23 -5.80
CA PRO A 94 17.42 -0.66 -5.06
C PRO A 94 15.95 -0.53 -5.48
N ARG A 95 15.55 0.63 -6.02
CA ARG A 95 14.17 0.92 -6.40
C ARG A 95 13.67 0.03 -7.54
N ILE A 96 14.57 -0.41 -8.43
CA ILE A 96 14.24 -1.35 -9.51
C ILE A 96 13.68 -2.64 -8.90
N LEU A 97 14.43 -3.22 -7.95
CA LEU A 97 14.04 -4.50 -7.34
C LEU A 97 12.88 -4.34 -6.35
N MET A 98 12.83 -3.21 -5.65
CA MET A 98 11.75 -2.86 -4.72
C MET A 98 10.41 -2.75 -5.44
N TRP A 99 10.31 -1.92 -6.49
CA TRP A 99 9.07 -1.70 -7.22
C TRP A 99 8.65 -2.92 -8.03
N ALA A 100 9.61 -3.68 -8.60
CA ALA A 100 9.32 -4.96 -9.23
C ALA A 100 8.67 -5.94 -8.23
N LYS A 101 9.21 -6.03 -7.02
CA LYS A 101 8.67 -6.93 -6.00
C LYS A 101 7.33 -6.46 -5.45
N GLN A 102 7.16 -5.16 -5.21
CA GLN A 102 5.89 -4.55 -4.82
C GLN A 102 4.79 -4.89 -5.84
N TYR A 103 5.06 -4.68 -7.13
CA TYR A 103 4.13 -5.04 -8.20
C TYR A 103 3.84 -6.54 -8.23
N GLU A 104 4.86 -7.40 -8.15
CA GLU A 104 4.69 -8.86 -8.17
C GLU A 104 3.71 -9.33 -7.07
N VAL A 105 3.89 -8.87 -5.83
CA VAL A 105 3.05 -9.33 -4.71
C VAL A 105 1.66 -8.71 -4.75
N LEU A 106 1.56 -7.42 -5.10
CA LEU A 106 0.27 -6.75 -5.22
C LEU A 106 -0.55 -7.33 -6.37
N ASN A 107 0.09 -7.73 -7.48
CA ASN A 107 -0.58 -8.35 -8.63
C ASN A 107 -1.19 -9.72 -8.29
N ARG A 108 -0.65 -10.44 -7.29
CA ARG A 108 -1.27 -11.67 -6.77
C ARG A 108 -2.51 -11.39 -5.93
N VAL A 109 -2.56 -10.22 -5.28
CA VAL A 109 -3.73 -9.79 -4.48
C VAL A 109 -4.82 -9.27 -5.42
N ASN A 110 -4.48 -8.31 -6.27
CA ASN A 110 -5.38 -7.68 -7.23
C ASN A 110 -4.56 -7.03 -8.38
N PRO A 111 -4.64 -7.55 -9.62
CA PRO A 111 -3.93 -6.98 -10.78
C PRO A 111 -4.29 -5.52 -11.09
N GLY A 112 -5.54 -5.13 -10.85
CA GLY A 112 -5.99 -3.75 -11.03
C GLY A 112 -5.29 -2.81 -10.06
N TRP A 113 -5.20 -3.19 -8.79
CA TRP A 113 -4.45 -2.45 -7.77
C TRP A 113 -2.96 -2.37 -8.08
N ALA A 114 -2.35 -3.46 -8.57
CA ALA A 114 -0.94 -3.43 -8.95
C ALA A 114 -0.64 -2.44 -10.07
N THR A 115 -1.51 -2.42 -11.09
CA THR A 115 -1.42 -1.48 -12.21
C THR A 115 -1.65 -0.04 -11.74
N ARG A 116 -2.65 0.17 -10.88
CA ARG A 116 -2.95 1.48 -10.27
C ARG A 116 -1.77 2.01 -9.46
N CYS A 117 -1.19 1.19 -8.59
CA CYS A 117 -0.05 1.54 -7.75
C CYS A 117 1.16 2.02 -8.57
N VAL A 118 1.46 1.34 -9.68
CA VAL A 118 2.53 1.76 -10.60
C VAL A 118 2.22 3.12 -11.25
N ARG A 119 0.97 3.36 -11.66
CA ARG A 119 0.57 4.65 -12.25
C ARG A 119 0.66 5.80 -11.24
N GLU A 120 0.10 5.60 -10.05
CA GLU A 120 0.14 6.61 -8.97
C GLU A 120 1.59 6.90 -8.54
N THR A 121 2.45 5.88 -8.47
CA THR A 121 3.88 6.08 -8.18
C THR A 121 4.57 6.87 -9.30
N ALA A 122 4.25 6.62 -10.57
CA ALA A 122 4.78 7.39 -11.68
C ALA A 122 4.35 8.86 -11.62
N ASP A 123 3.09 9.13 -11.29
CA ASP A 123 2.57 10.49 -11.14
C ASP A 123 3.21 11.22 -9.95
N LEU A 124 3.41 10.51 -8.83
CA LEU A 124 4.12 11.05 -7.66
C LEU A 124 5.56 11.44 -8.00
N LEU A 125 6.30 10.56 -8.69
CA LEU A 125 7.67 10.85 -9.15
C LEU A 125 7.71 12.08 -10.06
N ARG A 126 6.78 12.18 -11.02
CA ARG A 126 6.66 13.37 -11.89
C ARG A 126 6.36 14.63 -11.08
N SER A 127 5.48 14.55 -10.09
CA SER A 127 5.14 15.68 -9.23
C SER A 127 6.36 16.18 -8.42
N TRP A 128 7.31 15.29 -8.12
CA TRP A 128 8.58 15.61 -7.45
C TRP A 128 9.71 16.02 -8.41
N GLY A 129 9.43 16.14 -9.70
CA GLY A 129 10.45 16.43 -10.72
C GLY A 129 11.41 15.27 -11.01
N LYS A 130 11.06 14.05 -10.58
CA LYS A 130 11.84 12.82 -10.75
C LYS A 130 11.41 12.05 -12.00
N HIS A 131 11.37 12.74 -13.15
CA HIS A 131 10.86 12.17 -14.40
C HIS A 131 11.64 10.92 -14.85
N ASP A 132 12.97 10.93 -14.72
CA ASP A 132 13.82 9.80 -15.13
C ASP A 132 13.61 8.56 -14.25
N ASP A 133 13.25 8.76 -12.98
CA ASP A 133 13.01 7.65 -12.04
C ASP A 133 11.77 6.82 -12.42
N VAL A 134 10.85 7.40 -13.21
CA VAL A 134 9.71 6.66 -13.76
C VAL A 134 10.21 5.43 -14.52
N ALA A 135 11.33 5.52 -15.24
CA ALA A 135 11.91 4.41 -15.99
C ALA A 135 12.30 3.18 -15.14
N LEU A 136 12.44 3.33 -13.82
CA LEU A 136 12.76 2.22 -12.91
C LEU A 136 11.51 1.43 -12.48
N LEU A 137 10.30 1.98 -12.69
CA LEU A 137 9.05 1.30 -12.36
C LEU A 137 8.80 0.11 -13.30
N PRO A 138 8.08 -0.92 -12.84
CA PRO A 138 7.68 -2.06 -13.68
C PRO A 138 6.89 -1.64 -14.93
N ASN A 139 7.10 -2.36 -16.02
CA ASN A 139 6.27 -2.21 -17.22
C ASN A 139 4.90 -2.82 -16.95
N ILE A 140 3.84 -2.04 -17.22
CA ILE A 140 2.45 -2.44 -17.06
C ILE A 140 1.70 -2.23 -18.38
N PRO A 141 0.62 -2.99 -18.65
CA PRO A 141 -0.21 -2.76 -19.84
C PRO A 141 -0.73 -1.31 -19.89
N GLY A 142 -0.54 -0.65 -21.03
CA GLY A 142 -1.03 0.72 -21.28
C GLY A 142 -0.23 1.83 -20.59
N ARG A 143 1.07 1.63 -20.31
CA ARG A 143 1.96 2.66 -19.74
C ARG A 143 2.42 3.72 -20.76
N ASP A 144 2.46 3.35 -22.03
CA ASP A 144 2.98 4.18 -23.13
C ASP A 144 1.88 4.67 -24.09
N GLY A 145 0.61 4.63 -23.64
CA GLY A 145 -0.57 5.02 -24.42
C GLY A 145 -1.18 6.32 -23.95
#